data_AF-A0A746UVK4-F1
#
_entry.id   AF-A0A746UVK4-F1
#
_cell.length_a   1.000
_cell.length_b   1.000
_cell.length_c   1.000
_cell.angle_alpha   90.00
_cell.angle_beta   90.00
_cell.angle_gamma   90.00
#
_symmetry.space_group_name_H-M   'P 1'
#
loop_
_entity.id
_entity.type
_entity.pdbx_description
1 polymer ?
#
loop_
_entity_poly.entity_id
_entity_poly.type
_entity_poly.pdbx_seq_one_letter_code
_entity_poly.pdbx_strand_id
1 'polypeptide(L)'
;MTALNKQALREAAEKAKAARARLESMPDEDVVLFEDDDIKSDVYTCNKFIVTANPATVLALLDELEAAERQNGYLREQREEWERKAISNFEECMEMAARIEELEAQRKLAFTASNRWSDKFREAEKRIAEMEARAVSVPEVRITVAESRRKNLTWRELGVYNEGADVAKEAIIEAIRAAGIGVKGE
;
A
#
# COMPACT_ATOMS: atom_id res chain seq x y z
N MET A 1 16.19 -48.10 21.59
CA MET A 1 15.96 -48.97 20.42
C MET A 1 17.08 -48.75 19.43
N THR A 2 17.83 -49.78 19.07
CA THR A 2 18.82 -49.72 17.98
C THR A 2 18.07 -49.40 16.69
N ALA A 3 18.50 -48.37 15.96
CA ALA A 3 17.88 -48.02 14.68
C ALA A 3 17.94 -49.22 13.73
N LEU A 4 16.80 -49.58 13.13
CA LEU A 4 16.76 -50.65 12.15
C LEU A 4 17.68 -50.31 10.97
N ASN A 5 18.59 -51.21 10.61
CA ASN A 5 19.44 -51.02 9.43
C ASN A 5 18.65 -51.32 8.14
N LYS A 6 17.90 -50.32 7.67
CA LYS A 6 17.04 -50.41 6.47
C LYS A 6 17.82 -50.74 5.20
N GLN A 7 19.05 -50.23 5.09
CA GLN A 7 19.90 -50.46 3.92
C GLN A 7 20.38 -51.92 3.86
N ALA A 8 20.86 -52.46 4.98
CA ALA A 8 21.26 -53.86 5.05
C ALA A 8 20.07 -54.82 4.84
N LEU A 9 18.88 -54.47 5.36
CA LEU A 9 17.66 -55.24 5.12
C LEU A 9 17.27 -55.23 3.63
N ARG A 10 17.39 -54.07 2.95
CA ARG A 10 17.14 -53.94 1.51
C ARG A 10 18.13 -54.77 0.68
N GLU A 11 19.41 -54.72 1.00
CA GLU A 11 20.44 -55.52 0.32
C GLU A 11 20.26 -57.02 0.53
N ALA A 12 19.89 -57.44 1.74
CA ALA A 12 19.55 -58.83 2.03
C ALA A 12 18.31 -59.29 1.25
N ALA A 13 17.28 -58.43 1.13
CA ALA A 13 16.07 -58.72 0.37
C ALA A 13 16.37 -58.88 -1.14
N GLU A 14 17.15 -58.00 -1.74
CA GLU A 14 17.53 -58.08 -3.17
C GLU A 14 18.38 -59.32 -3.46
N LYS A 15 19.35 -59.65 -2.58
CA LYS A 15 20.15 -60.87 -2.71
C LYS A 15 19.30 -62.14 -2.59
N ALA A 16 18.37 -62.17 -1.63
CA ALA A 16 17.45 -63.29 -1.48
C ALA A 16 16.50 -63.42 -2.67
N LYS A 17 16.01 -62.31 -3.23
CA LYS A 17 15.19 -62.29 -4.44
C LYS A 17 15.94 -62.86 -5.65
N ALA A 18 17.19 -62.46 -5.84
CA ALA A 18 18.04 -62.98 -6.92
C ALA A 18 18.38 -64.47 -6.74
N ALA A 19 18.71 -64.89 -5.53
CA ALA A 19 18.94 -66.30 -5.19
C ALA A 19 17.68 -67.16 -5.41
N ARG A 20 16.52 -66.65 -5.00
CA ARG A 20 15.24 -67.33 -5.21
C ARG A 20 14.90 -67.49 -6.69
N ALA A 21 15.11 -66.45 -7.49
CA ALA A 21 14.89 -66.50 -8.93
C ALA A 21 15.78 -67.55 -9.63
N ARG A 22 17.04 -67.68 -9.19
CA ARG A 22 17.96 -68.72 -9.70
C ARG A 22 17.47 -70.12 -9.38
N LEU A 23 17.08 -70.37 -8.12
CA LEU A 23 16.49 -71.64 -7.69
C LEU A 23 15.21 -71.99 -8.45
N GLU A 24 14.34 -71.01 -8.72
CA GLU A 24 13.10 -71.21 -9.48
C GLU A 24 13.33 -71.43 -10.99
N SER A 25 14.46 -70.96 -11.52
CA SER A 25 14.84 -71.15 -12.92
C SER A 25 15.58 -72.46 -13.19
N MET A 26 15.76 -73.32 -12.19
CA MET A 26 16.43 -74.61 -12.36
C MET A 26 15.53 -75.57 -13.16
N PRO A 27 16.07 -76.28 -14.17
CA PRO A 27 15.33 -77.31 -14.89
C PRO A 27 15.02 -78.51 -13.97
N ASP A 28 13.84 -79.12 -14.13
CA ASP A 28 13.38 -80.28 -13.36
C ASP A 28 14.18 -81.59 -13.62
N GLU A 29 15.05 -81.61 -14.64
CA GLU A 29 15.87 -82.77 -15.03
C GLU A 29 17.37 -82.51 -14.80
N ASP A 30 18.11 -83.59 -14.50
CA ASP A 30 19.56 -83.71 -14.18
C ASP A 30 20.51 -83.16 -15.28
N VAL A 31 20.35 -81.90 -15.68
CA VAL A 31 21.33 -81.17 -16.47
C VAL A 31 22.32 -80.57 -15.48
N VAL A 32 23.53 -81.12 -15.45
CA VAL A 32 24.66 -80.76 -14.56
C VAL A 32 25.19 -79.36 -14.89
N LEU A 33 24.40 -78.32 -14.66
CA LEU A 33 24.78 -76.91 -14.86
C LEU A 33 25.04 -76.17 -13.55
N PHE A 34 24.69 -76.75 -12.41
CA PHE A 34 24.86 -76.14 -11.09
C PHE A 34 25.45 -77.17 -10.12
N GLU A 35 26.46 -76.79 -9.38
CA GLU A 35 27.03 -77.64 -8.34
C GLU A 35 26.09 -77.65 -7.12
N ASP A 36 26.05 -78.75 -6.36
CA ASP A 36 25.26 -78.84 -5.09
C ASP A 36 25.57 -77.67 -4.13
N ASP A 37 26.75 -77.08 -4.24
CA ASP A 37 27.19 -75.94 -3.44
C ASP A 37 26.53 -74.61 -3.87
N ASP A 38 26.15 -74.44 -5.14
CA ASP A 38 25.41 -73.27 -5.62
C ASP A 38 23.99 -73.25 -5.04
N ILE A 39 23.33 -74.42 -5.01
CA ILE A 39 22.00 -74.59 -4.42
C ILE A 39 22.04 -74.28 -2.92
N LYS A 40 23.01 -74.84 -2.20
CA LYS A 40 23.19 -74.59 -0.76
C LYS A 40 23.46 -73.11 -0.48
N SER A 41 24.25 -72.44 -1.33
CA SER A 41 24.56 -71.02 -1.22
C SER A 41 23.32 -70.13 -1.40
N ASP A 42 22.47 -70.45 -2.37
CA ASP A 42 21.23 -69.70 -2.64
C ASP A 42 20.16 -69.94 -1.58
N VAL A 43 20.04 -71.18 -1.08
CA VAL A 43 19.19 -71.51 0.06
C VAL A 43 19.68 -70.80 1.33
N TYR A 44 21.00 -70.76 1.57
CA TYR A 44 21.58 -70.01 2.69
C TYR A 44 21.28 -68.51 2.58
N THR A 45 21.40 -67.93 1.39
CA THR A 45 21.10 -66.51 1.15
C THR A 45 19.62 -66.19 1.42
N CYS A 46 18.70 -67.05 0.98
CA CYS A 46 17.27 -66.93 1.29
C CYS A 46 17.01 -67.03 2.80
N ASN A 47 17.58 -68.04 3.48
CA ASN A 47 17.40 -68.23 4.92
C ASN A 47 17.98 -67.08 5.75
N LYS A 48 19.11 -66.52 5.33
CA LYS A 48 19.70 -65.33 5.95
C LYS A 48 18.76 -64.13 5.91
N PHE A 49 18.05 -63.92 4.81
CA PHE A 49 17.02 -62.88 4.73
C PHE A 49 15.84 -63.20 5.65
N ILE A 50 15.34 -64.43 5.71
CA ILE A 50 14.23 -64.81 6.61
C ILE A 50 14.56 -64.54 8.08
N VAL A 51 15.79 -64.84 8.52
CA VAL A 51 16.25 -64.55 9.88
C VAL A 51 16.35 -63.04 10.13
N THR A 52 16.77 -62.29 9.12
CA THR A 52 16.91 -60.81 9.20
C THR A 52 15.54 -60.12 9.16
N ALA A 53 14.61 -60.60 8.33
CA ALA A 53 13.23 -60.12 8.19
C ALA A 53 12.28 -60.84 9.17
N ASN A 54 12.72 -60.95 10.43
CA ASN A 54 11.92 -61.58 11.48
C ASN A 54 10.68 -60.72 11.86
N PRO A 55 9.71 -61.28 12.63
CA PRO A 55 8.52 -60.53 13.03
C PRO A 55 8.82 -59.20 13.74
N ALA A 56 9.88 -59.13 14.54
CA ALA A 56 10.29 -57.89 15.22
C ALA A 56 10.72 -56.80 14.22
N THR A 57 11.41 -57.17 13.15
CA THR A 57 11.83 -56.25 12.08
C THR A 57 10.64 -55.76 11.27
N VAL A 58 9.68 -56.63 10.99
CA VAL A 58 8.43 -56.25 10.29
C VAL A 58 7.60 -55.29 11.14
N LEU A 59 7.44 -55.56 12.43
CA LEU A 59 6.74 -54.66 13.35
C LEU A 59 7.43 -53.30 13.44
N ALA A 60 8.77 -53.27 13.56
CA ALA A 60 9.52 -52.02 13.58
C ALA A 60 9.33 -51.19 12.28
N LEU A 61 9.27 -51.84 11.11
CA LEU A 61 8.97 -51.16 9.84
C LEU A 61 7.54 -50.61 9.79
N LEU A 62 6.56 -51.35 10.33
CA LEU A 62 5.18 -50.90 10.41
C LEU A 62 5.02 -49.71 11.36
N ASP A 63 5.63 -49.76 12.53
CA ASP A 63 5.63 -48.65 13.50
C ASP A 63 6.21 -47.37 12.89
N GLU A 64 7.34 -47.50 12.18
CA GLU A 64 7.96 -46.37 11.48
C GLU A 64 7.12 -45.87 10.30
N LEU A 65 6.45 -46.76 9.56
CA LEU A 65 5.56 -46.39 8.47
C LEU A 65 4.36 -45.58 9.00
N GLU A 66 3.69 -46.08 10.04
CA GLU A 66 2.58 -45.36 10.67
C GLU A 66 3.03 -44.01 11.25
N ALA A 67 4.23 -43.95 11.85
CA ALA A 67 4.79 -42.68 12.33
C ALA A 67 5.03 -41.69 11.19
N ALA A 68 5.57 -42.15 10.06
CA ALA A 68 5.78 -41.32 8.88
C ALA A 68 4.45 -40.87 8.24
N GLU A 69 3.42 -41.72 8.22
CA GLU A 69 2.09 -41.36 7.73
C GLU A 69 1.44 -40.29 8.60
N ARG A 70 1.51 -40.42 9.94
CA ARG A 70 1.03 -39.40 10.87
C ARG A 70 1.75 -38.06 10.66
N GLN A 71 3.08 -38.09 10.51
CA GLN A 71 3.87 -36.88 10.27
C GLN A 71 3.50 -36.23 8.92
N ASN A 72 3.31 -37.03 7.87
CA ASN A 72 2.87 -36.53 6.56
C ASN A 72 1.47 -35.90 6.63
N GLY A 73 0.54 -36.51 7.38
CA GLY A 73 -0.78 -35.92 7.63
C GLY A 73 -0.68 -34.55 8.28
N TYR A 74 0.07 -34.45 9.38
CA TYR A 74 0.30 -33.19 10.08
C TYR A 74 0.92 -32.10 9.18
N LEU A 75 1.92 -32.46 8.36
CA LEU A 75 2.56 -31.52 7.43
C LEU A 75 1.61 -31.06 6.31
N ARG A 76 0.67 -31.91 5.87
CA ARG A 76 -0.37 -31.52 4.91
C ARG A 76 -1.35 -30.53 5.53
N GLU A 77 -1.85 -30.82 6.72
CA GLU A 77 -2.76 -29.91 7.45
C GLU A 77 -2.10 -28.55 7.69
N GLN A 78 -0.84 -28.54 8.12
CA GLN A 78 -0.06 -27.31 8.24
C GLN A 78 0.02 -26.59 6.89
N ARG A 79 0.45 -27.26 5.82
CA ARG A 79 0.54 -26.65 4.47
C ARG A 79 -0.78 -25.99 4.07
N GLU A 80 -1.91 -26.67 4.23
CA GLU A 80 -3.23 -26.13 3.91
C GLU A 80 -3.57 -24.91 4.77
N GLU A 81 -3.22 -24.92 6.05
CA GLU A 81 -3.39 -23.76 6.92
C GLU A 81 -2.52 -22.57 6.50
N TRP A 82 -1.25 -22.82 6.15
CA TRP A 82 -0.33 -21.81 5.64
C TRP A 82 -0.79 -21.23 4.31
N GLU A 83 -1.29 -22.08 3.40
CA GLU A 83 -1.84 -21.66 2.12
C GLU A 83 -3.10 -20.80 2.31
N ARG A 84 -4.01 -21.21 3.20
CA ARG A 84 -5.20 -20.42 3.56
C ARG A 84 -4.82 -19.05 4.14
N LYS A 85 -3.85 -19.01 5.06
CA LYS A 85 -3.34 -17.75 5.63
C LYS A 85 -2.67 -16.86 4.58
N ALA A 86 -1.91 -17.45 3.67
CA ALA A 86 -1.28 -16.71 2.58
C ALA A 86 -2.33 -16.07 1.67
N ILE A 87 -3.37 -16.83 1.26
CA ILE A 87 -4.47 -16.32 0.45
C ILE A 87 -5.18 -15.16 1.15
N SER A 88 -5.58 -15.34 2.41
CA SER A 88 -6.24 -14.28 3.22
C SER A 88 -5.38 -13.01 3.30
N ASN A 89 -4.08 -13.16 3.52
CA ASN A 89 -3.16 -12.02 3.60
C ASN A 89 -3.04 -11.30 2.24
N PHE A 90 -2.99 -12.03 1.13
CA PHE A 90 -2.99 -11.43 -0.20
C PHE A 90 -4.30 -10.69 -0.49
N GLU A 91 -5.44 -11.24 -0.09
CA GLU A 91 -6.75 -10.57 -0.21
C GLU A 91 -6.78 -9.26 0.61
N GLU A 92 -6.35 -9.30 1.88
CA GLU A 92 -6.22 -8.11 2.72
C GLU A 92 -5.28 -7.05 2.11
N CYS A 93 -4.15 -7.48 1.53
CA CYS A 93 -3.21 -6.58 0.85
C CYS A 93 -3.85 -5.91 -0.37
N MET A 94 -4.66 -6.65 -1.14
CA MET A 94 -5.37 -6.10 -2.31
C MET A 94 -6.42 -5.07 -1.88
N GLU A 95 -7.18 -5.33 -0.83
CA GLU A 95 -8.14 -4.37 -0.26
C GLU A 95 -7.45 -3.11 0.26
N MET A 96 -6.33 -3.28 0.97
CA MET A 96 -5.56 -2.16 1.49
C MET A 96 -4.96 -1.31 0.36
N ALA A 97 -4.46 -1.94 -0.70
CA ALA A 97 -3.94 -1.23 -1.88
C ALA A 97 -5.04 -0.39 -2.57
N ALA A 98 -6.24 -0.95 -2.75
CA ALA A 98 -7.37 -0.21 -3.31
C ALA A 98 -7.76 0.99 -2.44
N ARG A 99 -7.73 0.82 -1.10
CA ARG A 99 -8.02 1.92 -0.17
C ARG A 99 -6.97 3.03 -0.21
N ILE A 100 -5.70 2.69 -0.38
CA ILE A 100 -4.61 3.67 -0.55
C ILE A 100 -4.84 4.50 -1.82
N GLU A 101 -5.14 3.85 -2.95
CA GLU A 101 -5.39 4.54 -4.22
C GLU A 101 -6.59 5.50 -4.10
N GLU A 102 -7.67 5.10 -3.44
CA GLU A 102 -8.82 5.96 -3.18
C GLU A 102 -8.44 7.19 -2.34
N LEU A 103 -7.68 7.00 -1.25
CA LEU A 103 -7.24 8.10 -0.38
C LEU A 103 -6.28 9.04 -1.12
N GLU A 104 -5.41 8.53 -1.98
CA GLU A 104 -4.53 9.34 -2.82
C GLU A 104 -5.32 10.18 -3.83
N ALA A 105 -6.35 9.60 -4.46
CA ALA A 105 -7.26 10.32 -5.35
C ALA A 105 -8.01 11.44 -4.61
N GLN A 106 -8.54 11.16 -3.41
CA GLN A 106 -9.20 12.16 -2.56
C GLN A 106 -8.24 13.29 -2.16
N ARG A 107 -7.01 12.96 -1.75
CA ARG A 107 -5.98 13.94 -1.41
C ARG A 107 -5.65 14.83 -2.59
N LYS A 108 -5.53 14.26 -3.79
CA LYS A 108 -5.27 15.02 -5.02
C LYS A 108 -6.41 15.99 -5.33
N LEU A 109 -7.66 15.54 -5.22
CA LEU A 109 -8.83 16.40 -5.40
C LEU A 109 -8.86 17.54 -4.37
N ALA A 110 -8.67 17.24 -3.10
CA ALA A 110 -8.59 18.25 -2.04
C ALA A 110 -7.49 19.28 -2.29
N PHE A 111 -6.30 18.83 -2.74
CA PHE A 111 -5.21 19.71 -3.11
C PHE A 111 -5.57 20.65 -4.27
N THR A 112 -6.18 20.12 -5.33
CA THR A 112 -6.63 20.96 -6.46
C THR A 112 -7.72 21.96 -6.08
N ALA A 113 -8.66 21.56 -5.22
CA ALA A 113 -9.70 22.45 -4.71
C ALA A 113 -9.10 23.58 -3.85
N SER A 114 -8.14 23.23 -2.98
CA SER A 114 -7.41 24.21 -2.16
C SER A 114 -6.69 25.24 -3.02
N ASN A 115 -5.91 24.81 -4.01
CA ASN A 115 -5.21 25.73 -4.92
C ASN A 115 -6.18 26.66 -5.65
N ARG A 116 -7.29 26.12 -6.16
CA ARG A 116 -8.32 26.92 -6.82
C ARG A 116 -8.92 27.99 -5.90
N TRP A 117 -9.08 27.66 -4.63
CA TRP A 117 -9.57 28.60 -3.63
C TRP A 117 -8.51 29.66 -3.29
N SER A 118 -7.25 29.27 -3.15
CA SER A 118 -6.12 30.21 -2.99
C SER A 118 -6.02 31.19 -4.15
N ASP A 119 -6.20 30.74 -5.40
CA ASP A 119 -6.17 31.62 -6.56
C ASP A 119 -7.33 32.63 -6.54
N LYS A 120 -8.53 32.18 -6.18
CA LYS A 120 -9.69 33.07 -5.99
C LYS A 120 -9.47 34.10 -4.89
N PHE A 121 -8.85 33.70 -3.78
CA PHE A 121 -8.51 34.65 -2.72
C PHE A 121 -7.49 35.67 -3.19
N ARG A 122 -6.44 35.25 -3.89
CA ARG A 122 -5.44 36.18 -4.44
C ARG A 122 -6.08 37.17 -5.43
N GLU A 123 -7.02 36.72 -6.25
CA GLU A 123 -7.78 37.59 -7.15
C GLU A 123 -8.68 38.58 -6.38
N ALA A 124 -9.35 38.11 -5.32
CA ALA A 124 -10.17 38.95 -4.47
C ALA A 124 -9.34 40.01 -3.73
N GLU A 125 -8.20 39.61 -3.14
CA GLU A 125 -7.24 40.53 -2.50
C GLU A 125 -6.75 41.60 -3.48
N LYS A 126 -6.42 41.20 -4.72
CA LYS A 126 -6.03 42.15 -5.76
C LYS A 126 -7.15 43.14 -6.06
N ARG A 127 -8.40 42.69 -6.20
CA ARG A 127 -9.56 43.58 -6.43
C ARG A 127 -9.81 44.52 -5.26
N ILE A 128 -9.64 44.04 -4.03
CA ILE A 128 -9.76 44.87 -2.82
C ILE A 128 -8.68 45.96 -2.86
N ALA A 129 -7.42 45.61 -3.09
CA ALA A 129 -6.33 46.57 -3.22
C ALA A 129 -6.56 47.58 -4.36
N GLU A 130 -7.07 47.15 -5.51
CA GLU A 130 -7.44 48.04 -6.62
C GLU A 130 -8.58 49.01 -6.24
N MET A 131 -9.55 48.57 -5.43
CA MET A 131 -10.61 49.44 -4.93
C MET A 131 -10.11 50.41 -3.87
N GLU A 132 -9.27 49.95 -2.94
CA GLU A 132 -8.65 50.78 -1.91
C GLU A 132 -7.72 51.85 -2.51
N ALA A 133 -7.07 51.55 -3.64
CA ALA A 133 -6.24 52.52 -4.36
C ALA A 133 -7.05 53.60 -5.12
N ARG A 134 -8.38 53.45 -5.28
CA ARG A 134 -9.19 54.45 -5.98
C ARG A 134 -9.34 55.70 -5.12
N ALA A 135 -8.89 56.82 -5.66
CA ALA A 135 -9.06 58.13 -5.04
C ALA A 135 -10.03 59.03 -5.82
N VAL A 136 -10.85 59.78 -5.10
CA VAL A 136 -11.84 60.72 -5.65
C VAL A 136 -11.27 62.15 -5.63
N SER A 137 -11.65 62.97 -6.61
CA SER A 137 -11.29 64.40 -6.64
C SER A 137 -12.45 65.22 -6.09
N VAL A 138 -12.17 66.10 -5.13
CA VAL A 138 -13.16 67.08 -4.65
C VAL A 138 -12.99 68.38 -5.46
N PRO A 139 -14.01 68.85 -6.19
CA PRO A 139 -13.90 70.05 -7.01
C PRO A 139 -13.70 71.32 -6.17
N GLU A 140 -13.00 72.29 -6.74
CA GLU A 140 -12.83 73.62 -6.14
C GLU A 140 -14.15 74.40 -6.22
N VAL A 141 -14.67 74.87 -5.09
CA VAL A 141 -15.98 75.57 -5.00
C VAL A 141 -15.83 77.07 -4.73
N ARG A 142 -14.59 77.54 -4.45
CA ARG A 142 -14.30 78.96 -4.30
C ARG A 142 -14.62 79.73 -5.58
N ILE A 143 -15.20 80.91 -5.42
CA ILE A 143 -15.47 81.82 -6.54
C ILE A 143 -14.43 82.94 -6.58
N THR A 144 -14.12 83.36 -7.80
CA THR A 144 -13.18 84.43 -8.07
C THR A 144 -13.78 85.81 -7.77
N VAL A 145 -12.92 86.82 -7.60
CA VAL A 145 -13.33 88.24 -7.48
C VAL A 145 -14.17 88.67 -8.69
N ALA A 146 -13.88 88.15 -9.89
CA ALA A 146 -14.64 88.46 -11.10
C ALA A 146 -16.06 87.86 -11.10
N GLU A 147 -16.24 86.67 -10.54
CA GLU A 147 -17.56 86.05 -10.38
C GLU A 147 -18.37 86.69 -9.26
N SER A 148 -17.70 87.07 -8.18
CA SER A 148 -18.28 87.86 -7.09
C SER A 148 -18.91 89.17 -7.60
N ARG A 149 -18.17 89.90 -8.45
CA ARG A 149 -18.67 91.12 -9.12
C ARG A 149 -19.89 90.86 -10.00
N ARG A 150 -19.93 89.74 -10.73
CA ARG A 150 -21.10 89.33 -11.53
C ARG A 150 -22.32 89.00 -10.67
N LYS A 151 -22.11 88.56 -9.42
CA LYS A 151 -23.16 88.25 -8.44
C LYS A 151 -23.50 89.44 -7.52
N ASN A 152 -22.94 90.62 -7.74
CA ASN A 152 -23.09 91.82 -6.90
C ASN A 152 -22.76 91.58 -5.41
N LEU A 153 -21.82 90.68 -5.12
CA LEU A 153 -21.37 90.42 -3.76
C LEU A 153 -20.39 91.51 -3.32
N THR A 154 -20.51 91.96 -2.08
CA THR A 154 -19.51 92.81 -1.43
C THR A 154 -18.25 92.01 -1.10
N TRP A 155 -17.13 92.69 -0.86
CA TRP A 155 -15.89 92.04 -0.41
C TRP A 155 -16.05 91.18 0.84
N ARG A 156 -16.93 91.61 1.77
CA ARG A 156 -17.21 90.88 3.00
C ARG A 156 -18.02 89.61 2.71
N GLU A 157 -19.03 89.68 1.86
CA GLU A 157 -19.85 88.53 1.46
C GLU A 157 -19.06 87.51 0.62
N LEU A 158 -18.13 87.98 -0.23
CA LEU A 158 -17.19 87.11 -0.93
C LEU A 158 -16.30 86.33 0.04
N GLY A 159 -15.78 87.00 1.07
CA GLY A 159 -14.99 86.37 2.12
C GLY A 159 -15.76 85.26 2.84
N VAL A 160 -16.97 85.58 3.31
CA VAL A 160 -17.86 84.62 4.00
C VAL A 160 -18.25 83.44 3.09
N TYR A 161 -18.51 83.70 1.81
CA TYR A 161 -18.83 82.65 0.85
C TYR A 161 -17.66 81.66 0.66
N ASN A 162 -16.45 82.19 0.41
CA ASN A 162 -15.28 81.35 0.19
C ASN A 162 -14.86 80.59 1.45
N GLU A 163 -15.02 81.20 2.63
CA GLU A 163 -14.78 80.56 3.93
C GLU A 163 -15.79 79.42 4.18
N GLY A 164 -17.08 79.63 3.87
CA GLY A 164 -18.09 78.57 3.91
C GLY A 164 -17.84 77.45 2.89
N ALA A 165 -17.32 77.79 1.71
CA ALA A 165 -16.92 76.81 0.69
C ALA A 165 -15.74 75.94 1.16
N ASP A 166 -14.77 76.52 1.88
CA ASP A 166 -13.65 75.78 2.47
C ASP A 166 -14.12 74.81 3.56
N VAL A 167 -15.01 75.26 4.46
CA VAL A 167 -15.60 74.40 5.51
C VAL A 167 -16.39 73.24 4.89
N ALA A 168 -17.19 73.51 3.85
CA ALA A 168 -17.94 72.47 3.15
C ALA A 168 -17.01 71.46 2.45
N LYS A 169 -15.91 71.94 1.84
CA LYS A 169 -14.91 71.08 1.19
C LYS A 169 -14.25 70.16 2.21
N GLU A 170 -13.84 70.67 3.38
CA GLU A 170 -13.28 69.86 4.46
C GLU A 170 -14.27 68.82 5.01
N ALA A 171 -15.52 69.21 5.26
CA ALA A 171 -16.54 68.27 5.74
C ALA A 171 -16.81 67.12 4.74
N ILE A 172 -16.78 67.41 3.43
CA ILE A 172 -16.91 66.39 2.38
C ILE A 172 -15.69 65.48 2.38
N ILE A 173 -14.47 66.03 2.50
CA ILE A 173 -13.24 65.24 2.57
C ILE A 173 -13.23 64.33 3.80
N GLU A 174 -13.61 64.83 4.97
CA GLU A 174 -13.72 64.03 6.19
C GLU A 174 -14.72 62.88 6.03
N ALA A 175 -15.89 63.13 5.42
CA ALA A 175 -16.87 62.09 5.14
C ALA A 175 -16.34 61.02 4.17
N ILE A 176 -15.57 61.42 3.15
CA ILE A 176 -14.93 60.51 2.19
C ILE A 176 -13.86 59.66 2.89
N ARG A 177 -13.03 60.26 3.77
CA ARG A 177 -12.02 59.52 4.56
C ARG A 177 -12.66 58.56 5.56
N ALA A 178 -13.74 58.98 6.23
CA ALA A 178 -14.50 58.12 7.14
C ALA A 178 -15.10 56.89 6.44
N ALA A 179 -15.38 57.00 5.14
CA ALA A 179 -15.80 55.89 4.29
C ALA A 179 -14.62 55.02 3.77
N GLY A 180 -13.38 55.36 4.11
CA GLY A 180 -12.17 54.61 3.72
C GLY A 180 -11.73 54.83 2.27
N ILE A 181 -12.13 55.95 1.64
CA ILE A 181 -11.82 56.27 0.25
C ILE A 181 -10.71 57.33 0.20
N GLY A 182 -9.72 57.17 -0.69
CA GLY A 182 -8.66 58.16 -0.88
C GLY A 182 -9.16 59.44 -1.55
N VAL A 183 -8.51 60.58 -1.28
CA VAL A 183 -8.77 61.86 -1.95
C VAL A 183 -7.53 62.27 -2.76
N LYS A 184 -7.71 62.67 -4.03
CA LYS A 184 -6.60 63.09 -4.90
C LYS A 184 -6.06 64.46 -4.50
N GLY A 185 -4.73 64.58 -4.44
CA GLY A 185 -4.05 65.85 -4.16
C GLY A 185 -3.74 66.10 -2.69
N GLU A 186 -3.98 65.11 -1.83
CA GLU A 186 -3.30 64.95 -0.54
C GLU A 186 -1.86 64.48 -0.73
#